data_AF-A0A388LMG4-F1
#
_entry.id   AF-A0A388LMG4-F1
#
_cell.length_a   1.000
_cell.length_b   1.000
_cell.length_c   1.000
_cell.angle_alpha   90.00
_cell.angle_beta   90.00
_cell.angle_gamma   90.00
#
_symmetry.space_group_name_H-M   'P 1'
#
loop_
_entity.id
_entity.type
_entity.pdbx_description
1 polymer ?
#
loop_
_entity_poly.entity_id
_entity_poly.type
_entity_poly.pdbx_seq_one_letter_code
_entity_poly.pdbx_strand_id
1 'polypeptide(L)'
;MSDVVAVVRERIDGKEVVVQETKLERGSERDREMDWAPGVQTNDTRVYYALVNGLMAMRIVAWLGYDGEYNLVEVVLRVRKLSNVVPDTWQTPNPDIVGDMVRYLISAIAEEHLAAMDANASYSAEFEPPLRGRGYLHGAIRIWCPKDDLRAARNRW
;
A
#
# COMPACT_ATOMS: atom_id res chain seq x y z
N MET A 1 12.68 -20.24 -8.72
CA MET A 1 12.37 -18.84 -8.33
C MET A 1 11.40 -18.91 -7.17
N SER A 2 11.61 -18.14 -6.10
CA SER A 2 10.63 -18.09 -5.01
C SER A 2 9.37 -17.39 -5.50
N ASP A 3 8.21 -18.00 -5.26
CA ASP A 3 6.89 -17.44 -5.56
C ASP A 3 6.50 -16.28 -4.64
N VAL A 4 7.33 -16.02 -3.63
CA VAL A 4 7.18 -14.95 -2.66
C VAL A 4 8.42 -14.05 -2.71
N VAL A 5 8.22 -12.74 -2.84
CA VAL A 5 9.30 -11.73 -2.88
C VAL A 5 9.03 -10.66 -1.83
N ALA A 6 9.97 -10.43 -0.92
CA ALA A 6 9.89 -9.31 0.00
C ALA A 6 10.12 -7.98 -0.74
N VAL A 7 9.14 -7.07 -0.64
CA VAL A 7 9.17 -5.75 -1.27
C VAL A 7 9.44 -4.63 -0.25
N VAL A 8 9.10 -4.85 1.02
CA VAL A 8 9.37 -3.93 2.13
C VAL A 8 9.98 -4.71 3.28
N ARG A 9 11.01 -4.15 3.93
CA ARG A 9 11.55 -4.61 5.22
C ARG A 9 11.89 -3.41 6.09
N GLU A 10 11.12 -3.19 7.13
CA GLU A 10 11.21 -1.98 7.95
C GLU A 10 11.01 -2.28 9.44
N ARG A 11 11.37 -1.30 10.28
CA ARG A 11 11.10 -1.35 11.72
C ARG A 11 10.12 -0.25 12.11
N ILE A 12 8.89 -0.63 12.43
CA ILE A 12 7.78 0.28 12.75
C ILE A 12 7.38 0.07 14.20
N ASP A 13 7.44 1.12 15.02
CA ASP A 13 7.09 1.05 16.44
C ASP A 13 7.82 -0.10 17.18
N GLY A 14 9.11 -0.28 16.87
CA GLY A 14 9.94 -1.34 17.44
C GLY A 14 9.65 -2.76 16.94
N LYS A 15 8.68 -2.96 16.05
CA LYS A 15 8.33 -4.25 15.46
C LYS A 15 8.98 -4.40 14.09
N GLU A 16 9.43 -5.60 13.77
CA GLU A 16 9.86 -5.94 12.42
C GLU A 16 8.63 -6.08 11.53
N VAL A 17 8.66 -5.39 10.39
CA VAL A 17 7.60 -5.40 9.40
C VAL A 17 8.18 -5.85 8.07
N VAL A 18 7.53 -6.84 7.46
CA VAL A 18 7.89 -7.32 6.12
C VAL A 18 6.64 -7.36 5.27
N VAL A 19 6.65 -6.71 4.11
CA VAL A 19 5.60 -6.86 3.10
C VAL A 19 6.16 -7.70 1.96
N GLN A 20 5.43 -8.76 1.58
CA GLN A 20 5.85 -9.71 0.58
C GLN A 20 4.80 -9.80 -0.52
N GLU A 21 5.22 -9.74 -1.79
CA GLU A 21 4.37 -10.05 -2.93
C GLU A 21 4.31 -11.57 -3.14
N THR A 22 3.11 -12.12 -3.36
CA THR A 22 2.91 -13.50 -3.80
C THR A 22 2.64 -13.53 -5.30
N LYS A 23 3.67 -13.87 -6.09
CA LYS A 23 3.63 -13.84 -7.57
C LYS A 23 2.62 -14.84 -8.16
N LEU A 24 2.36 -15.95 -7.47
CA LEU A 24 1.34 -16.93 -7.89
C LEU A 24 -0.08 -16.37 -7.83
N GLU A 25 -0.34 -15.38 -6.97
CA GLU A 25 -1.65 -14.74 -6.85
C GLU A 25 -1.78 -13.51 -7.76
N ARG A 26 -0.76 -13.19 -8.57
CA ARG A 26 -0.84 -12.06 -9.50
C ARG A 26 -1.95 -12.31 -10.52
N GLY A 27 -2.80 -11.30 -10.71
CA GLY A 27 -3.95 -11.35 -11.60
C GLY A 27 -5.18 -12.11 -11.06
N SER A 28 -5.11 -12.70 -9.85
CA SER A 28 -6.22 -13.48 -9.28
C SER A 28 -7.48 -12.65 -8.96
N GLU A 29 -7.36 -11.32 -8.90
CA GLU A 29 -8.43 -10.39 -8.51
C GLU A 29 -8.78 -9.42 -9.66
N ARG A 30 -8.46 -9.79 -10.91
CA ARG A 30 -8.69 -8.94 -12.11
C ARG A 30 -10.16 -8.75 -12.48
N ASP A 31 -11.02 -9.69 -12.10
CA ASP A 31 -12.44 -9.67 -12.48
C ASP A 31 -13.25 -8.65 -11.66
N ARG A 32 -12.65 -8.00 -10.65
CA ARG A 32 -13.30 -6.93 -9.91
C ARG A 32 -13.41 -5.69 -10.80
N GLU A 33 -14.63 -5.23 -11.02
CA GLU A 33 -14.89 -3.94 -11.64
C GLU A 33 -14.39 -2.83 -10.70
N MET A 34 -13.59 -1.92 -11.25
CA MET A 34 -12.97 -0.82 -10.53
C MET A 34 -13.34 0.49 -11.22
N ASP A 35 -13.69 1.50 -10.43
CA ASP A 35 -13.92 2.86 -10.91
C ASP A 35 -12.57 3.58 -11.05
N TRP A 36 -11.89 3.33 -12.16
CA TRP A 36 -10.57 3.90 -12.44
C TRP A 36 -10.62 5.40 -12.75
N ALA A 37 -9.52 6.08 -12.44
CA ALA A 37 -9.23 7.43 -12.88
C ALA A 37 -9.25 7.54 -14.42
N PRO A 38 -9.65 8.70 -14.97
CA PRO A 38 -9.57 8.94 -16.40
C PRO A 38 -8.16 8.69 -16.93
N GLY A 39 -8.05 7.94 -18.03
CA GLY A 39 -6.78 7.65 -18.70
C GLY A 39 -6.20 6.28 -18.39
N VAL A 40 -6.71 5.55 -17.39
CA VAL A 40 -6.38 4.13 -17.23
C VAL A 40 -6.94 3.33 -18.42
N GLN A 41 -6.06 2.62 -19.13
CA GLN A 41 -6.38 1.80 -20.30
C GLN A 41 -6.15 0.31 -20.05
N THR A 42 -5.20 -0.02 -19.16
CA THR A 42 -4.90 -1.40 -18.77
C THR A 42 -4.63 -1.47 -17.27
N ASN A 43 -4.74 -2.67 -16.70
CA ASN A 43 -4.47 -2.87 -15.29
C ASN A 43 -3.75 -4.20 -15.02
N ASP A 44 -3.08 -4.25 -13.88
CA ASP A 44 -2.58 -5.48 -13.28
C ASP A 44 -3.05 -5.57 -11.83
N THR A 45 -3.02 -6.77 -11.26
CA THR A 45 -3.38 -6.98 -9.87
C THR A 45 -2.32 -7.78 -9.15
N ARG A 46 -1.87 -7.27 -8.00
CA ARG A 46 -0.84 -7.89 -7.17
C ARG A 46 -1.41 -8.17 -5.79
N VAL A 47 -0.94 -9.27 -5.18
CA VAL A 47 -1.32 -9.61 -3.81
C VAL A 47 -0.09 -9.59 -2.94
N TYR A 48 -0.22 -8.92 -1.80
CA TYR A 48 0.79 -8.82 -0.79
C TYR A 48 0.30 -9.37 0.55
N TYR A 49 1.23 -9.96 1.30
CA TYR A 49 1.04 -10.29 2.70
C TYR A 49 1.99 -9.44 3.54
N ALA A 50 1.43 -8.76 4.53
CA ALA A 50 2.20 -8.01 5.51
C ALA A 50 2.38 -8.87 6.77
N LEU A 51 3.62 -8.98 7.23
CA LEU A 51 4.01 -9.72 8.42
C LEU A 51 4.53 -8.74 9.48
N VAL A 52 4.17 -8.99 10.74
CA VAL A 52 4.66 -8.27 11.91
C VAL A 52 5.33 -9.28 12.83
N ASN A 53 6.64 -9.12 13.06
CA ASN A 53 7.47 -10.08 13.81
C ASN A 53 7.29 -11.53 13.32
N GLY A 54 7.25 -11.71 11.98
CA GLY A 54 7.06 -13.01 11.35
C GLY A 54 5.62 -13.56 11.36
N LEU A 55 4.67 -12.89 12.00
CA LEU A 55 3.26 -13.29 12.00
C LEU A 55 2.49 -12.57 10.90
N MET A 56 1.74 -13.33 10.10
CA MET A 56 0.90 -12.78 9.04
C MET A 56 -0.18 -11.87 9.65
N ALA A 57 -0.13 -10.59 9.31
CA ALA A 57 -0.95 -9.54 9.89
C ALA A 57 -2.10 -9.14 8.97
N MET A 58 -1.81 -8.96 7.67
CA MET A 58 -2.77 -8.44 6.69
C MET A 58 -2.53 -9.04 5.30
N ARG A 59 -3.59 -9.16 4.52
CA ARG A 59 -3.54 -9.33 3.06
C ARG A 59 -3.87 -7.99 2.41
N ILE A 60 -3.09 -7.61 1.41
CA ILE A 60 -3.28 -6.37 0.64
C ILE A 60 -3.39 -6.76 -0.83
N VAL A 61 -4.51 -6.46 -1.45
CA VAL A 61 -4.66 -6.54 -2.90
C VAL A 61 -4.40 -5.15 -3.46
N ALA A 62 -3.53 -5.05 -4.46
CA ALA A 62 -3.27 -3.81 -5.18
C ALA A 62 -3.71 -3.98 -6.62
N TRP A 63 -4.65 -3.16 -7.07
CA TRP A 63 -4.93 -2.97 -8.49
C TRP A 63 -4.10 -1.78 -8.97
N LEU A 64 -3.29 -2.01 -10.01
CA LEU A 64 -2.42 -1.02 -10.62
C LEU A 64 -2.99 -0.66 -11.98
N GLY A 65 -3.40 0.60 -12.17
CA GLY A 65 -3.92 1.15 -13.41
C GLY A 65 -2.85 1.90 -14.19
N TYR A 66 -2.78 1.65 -15.49
CA TYR A 66 -1.78 2.20 -16.40
C TYR A 66 -2.41 2.90 -17.59
N ASP A 67 -1.74 3.93 -18.12
CA ASP A 67 -2.12 4.61 -19.36
C ASP A 67 -1.73 3.80 -20.62
N GLY A 68 -1.95 4.40 -21.79
CA GLY A 68 -1.60 3.78 -23.09
C GLY A 68 -0.09 3.64 -23.35
N GLU A 69 0.75 4.32 -22.58
CA GLU A 69 2.21 4.24 -22.63
C GLU A 69 2.77 3.33 -21.53
N TYR A 70 1.90 2.65 -20.76
CA TYR A 70 2.24 1.84 -19.59
C TYR A 70 2.85 2.63 -18.42
N ASN A 71 2.58 3.93 -18.31
CA ASN A 71 2.90 4.68 -17.09
C ASN A 71 1.87 4.36 -16.00
N LEU A 72 2.34 4.19 -14.76
CA LEU A 72 1.45 4.01 -13.60
C LEU A 72 0.65 5.30 -13.34
N VAL A 73 -0.68 5.19 -13.34
CA VAL A 73 -1.61 6.31 -13.12
C VAL A 73 -2.35 6.19 -11.79
N GLU A 74 -2.77 4.98 -11.42
CA GLU A 74 -3.56 4.79 -10.21
C GLU A 74 -3.21 3.48 -9.50
N VAL A 75 -3.21 3.51 -8.17
CA VAL A 75 -3.13 2.31 -7.34
C VAL A 75 -4.30 2.29 -6.37
N VAL A 76 -5.16 1.28 -6.50
CA VAL A 76 -6.22 1.05 -5.51
C VAL A 76 -5.82 -0.14 -4.65
N LEU A 77 -5.83 0.04 -3.33
CA LEU A 77 -5.52 -0.99 -2.36
C LEU A 77 -6.79 -1.46 -1.66
N ARG A 78 -6.92 -2.77 -1.44
CA ARG A 78 -7.85 -3.35 -0.47
C ARG A 78 -7.07 -4.08 0.60
N VAL A 79 -7.26 -3.66 1.85
CA VAL A 79 -6.52 -4.16 3.00
C VAL A 79 -7.45 -4.96 3.90
N ARG A 80 -7.13 -6.24 4.07
CA ARG A 80 -7.84 -7.17 4.95
C ARG A 80 -6.95 -7.55 6.13
N LYS A 81 -7.47 -7.39 7.35
CA LYS A 81 -6.83 -7.91 8.55
C LYS A 81 -6.91 -9.44 8.60
N LEU A 82 -5.80 -10.09 8.97
CA LEU A 82 -5.71 -11.54 9.13
C LEU A 82 -5.46 -11.98 10.57
N SER A 83 -4.84 -11.13 11.40
CA SER A 83 -4.56 -11.48 12.80
C SER A 83 -4.53 -10.28 13.74
N ASN A 84 -4.66 -10.55 15.04
CA ASN A 84 -4.70 -9.52 16.10
C ASN A 84 -3.36 -8.89 16.45
N VAL A 85 -2.29 -9.19 15.71
CA VAL A 85 -0.98 -8.56 15.89
C VAL A 85 -1.00 -7.06 15.52
N VAL A 86 -1.99 -6.65 14.71
CA VAL A 86 -2.27 -5.25 14.38
C VAL A 86 -3.59 -4.77 14.99
N PRO A 87 -3.67 -3.50 15.41
CA PRO A 87 -4.87 -2.94 16.02
C PRO A 87 -5.98 -2.70 14.98
N ASP A 88 -7.23 -2.95 15.37
CA ASP A 88 -8.40 -2.70 14.53
C ASP A 88 -8.55 -1.22 14.19
N THR A 89 -8.50 -0.36 15.21
CA THR A 89 -8.68 1.08 15.05
C THR A 89 -7.38 1.79 15.32
N TRP A 90 -7.03 2.77 14.49
CA TRP A 90 -5.99 3.73 14.83
C TRP A 90 -6.59 4.83 15.70
N GLN A 91 -5.94 5.11 16.84
CA GLN A 91 -6.28 6.20 17.73
C GLN A 91 -5.03 7.02 18.01
N THR A 92 -5.05 8.28 17.62
CA THR A 92 -4.00 9.25 17.99
C THR A 92 -3.91 9.33 19.52
N PRO A 93 -2.71 9.36 20.12
CA PRO A 93 -1.41 9.65 19.49
C PRO A 93 -0.56 8.41 19.12
N ASN A 94 -1.12 7.20 19.15
CA ASN A 94 -0.31 5.99 18.90
C ASN A 94 0.17 5.90 17.45
N PRO A 95 1.35 5.33 17.17
CA PRO A 95 1.80 5.05 15.81
C PRO A 95 0.79 4.18 15.04
N ASP A 96 0.51 4.53 13.79
CA ASP A 96 -0.39 3.74 12.95
C ASP A 96 0.38 2.68 12.17
N ILE A 97 0.71 1.56 12.81
CA ILE A 97 1.49 0.50 12.15
C ILE A 97 0.85 -0.01 10.84
N VAL A 98 -0.48 -0.05 10.78
CA VAL A 98 -1.22 -0.47 9.57
C VAL A 98 -1.09 0.59 8.48
N GLY A 99 -1.25 1.87 8.85
CA GLY A 99 -1.06 2.97 7.92
C GLY A 99 0.37 3.08 7.40
N ASP A 100 1.36 2.90 8.27
CA ASP A 100 2.77 2.94 7.89
C ASP A 100 3.11 1.77 6.95
N MET A 101 2.62 0.55 7.23
CA MET A 101 2.76 -0.59 6.31
C MET A 101 2.22 -0.29 4.91
N VAL A 102 1.05 0.33 4.82
CA VAL A 102 0.44 0.73 3.54
C VAL A 102 1.28 1.80 2.84
N ARG A 103 1.75 2.81 3.57
CA ARG A 103 2.61 3.85 2.99
C ARG A 103 3.95 3.33 2.49
N TYR A 104 4.57 2.41 3.23
CA TYR A 104 5.79 1.75 2.76
C TYR A 104 5.55 0.92 1.50
N LEU A 105 4.42 0.22 1.41
CA LEU A 105 4.06 -0.50 0.18
C LEU A 105 3.87 0.46 -1.01
N ILE A 106 3.14 1.56 -0.82
CA ILE A 106 2.97 2.59 -1.85
C ILE A 106 4.33 3.20 -2.25
N SER A 107 5.22 3.45 -1.29
CA SER A 107 6.58 3.93 -1.56
C SER A 107 7.37 2.93 -2.40
N ALA A 108 7.31 1.63 -2.09
CA ALA A 108 7.98 0.60 -2.86
C ALA A 108 7.41 0.50 -4.30
N ILE A 109 6.10 0.65 -4.47
CA ILE A 109 5.46 0.73 -5.79
C ILE A 109 5.95 1.98 -6.55
N ALA A 110 6.05 3.13 -5.87
CA ALA A 110 6.56 4.36 -6.47
C ALA A 110 8.02 4.22 -6.92
N GLU A 111 8.86 3.58 -6.12
CA GLU A 111 10.25 3.30 -6.47
C GLU A 111 10.36 2.36 -7.68
N GLU A 112 9.54 1.30 -7.72
CA GLU A 112 9.48 0.37 -8.86
C GLU A 112 9.10 1.10 -10.16
N HIS A 113 8.19 2.07 -10.08
CA HIS A 113 7.66 2.79 -11.24
C HIS A 113 8.31 4.17 -11.46
N LEU A 114 9.43 4.48 -10.81
CA LEU A 114 10.02 5.83 -10.82
C LEU A 114 10.26 6.39 -12.23
N ALA A 115 10.60 5.53 -13.19
CA ALA A 115 10.84 5.92 -14.59
C ALA A 115 9.58 5.92 -15.48
N ALA A 116 8.48 5.32 -15.02
CA ALA A 116 7.26 5.09 -15.78
C ALA A 116 6.03 5.28 -14.87
N MET A 117 5.92 6.48 -14.28
CA MET A 117 4.81 6.88 -13.42
C MET A 117 4.32 8.25 -13.87
N ASP A 118 3.01 8.39 -14.04
CA ASP A 118 2.39 9.68 -14.37
C ASP A 118 2.66 10.70 -13.25
N ALA A 119 2.87 11.96 -13.62
CA ALA A 119 3.17 13.03 -12.66
C ALA A 119 2.05 13.26 -11.64
N ASN A 120 0.81 12.87 -11.99
CA ASN A 120 -0.38 12.97 -11.14
C ASN A 120 -0.83 11.61 -10.61
N ALA A 121 0.04 10.60 -10.64
CA ALA A 121 -0.30 9.27 -10.18
C ALA A 121 -0.80 9.30 -8.73
N SER A 122 -1.90 8.58 -8.47
CA SER A 122 -2.60 8.64 -7.19
C SER A 122 -2.95 7.26 -6.65
N TYR A 123 -3.19 7.18 -5.35
CA TYR A 123 -3.63 5.96 -4.70
C TYR A 123 -4.79 6.20 -3.75
N SER A 124 -5.53 5.13 -3.50
CA SER A 124 -6.54 5.05 -2.45
C SER A 124 -6.46 3.68 -1.76
N ALA A 125 -6.73 3.64 -0.46
CA ALA A 125 -6.76 2.39 0.29
C ALA A 125 -8.12 2.17 0.96
N GLU A 126 -8.79 1.10 0.56
CA GLU A 126 -10.00 0.57 1.17
C GLU A 126 -9.64 -0.42 2.27
N PHE A 127 -10.20 -0.24 3.46
CA PHE A 127 -9.97 -1.10 4.61
C PHE A 127 -11.22 -1.93 4.90
N GLU A 128 -11.07 -3.25 4.91
CA GLU A 128 -12.16 -4.11 5.35
C GLU A 128 -12.34 -4.01 6.87
N PRO A 129 -13.60 -4.07 7.37
CA PRO A 129 -13.83 -4.30 8.79
C PRO A 129 -13.00 -5.50 9.27
N PRO A 130 -12.34 -5.41 10.45
CA PRO A 130 -12.49 -4.39 11.49
C PRO A 130 -11.55 -3.17 11.37
N LEU A 131 -10.76 -3.03 10.30
CA LEU A 131 -9.79 -1.94 10.16
C LEU A 131 -10.49 -0.59 9.98
N ARG A 132 -10.37 0.32 10.96
CA ARG A 132 -11.06 1.62 11.00
C ARG A 132 -10.10 2.77 11.32
N GLY A 133 -10.56 4.00 11.05
CA GLY A 133 -9.84 5.23 11.39
C GLY A 133 -8.75 5.64 10.40
N ARG A 134 -8.69 5.01 9.23
CA ARG A 134 -7.59 5.16 8.26
C ARG A 134 -7.99 5.75 6.92
N GLY A 135 -9.08 6.54 6.93
CA GLY A 135 -9.59 7.22 5.73
C GLY A 135 -8.65 8.28 5.15
N TYR A 136 -7.49 8.52 5.77
CA TYR A 136 -6.46 9.45 5.29
C TYR A 136 -5.47 8.79 4.30
N LEU A 137 -5.52 7.46 4.12
CA LEU A 137 -4.59 6.71 3.27
C LEU A 137 -5.02 6.75 1.80
N HIS A 138 -4.90 7.93 1.23
CA HIS A 138 -5.11 8.23 -0.18
C HIS A 138 -4.28 9.46 -0.58
N GLY A 139 -4.17 9.72 -1.88
CA GLY A 139 -3.50 10.91 -2.41
C GLY A 139 -2.44 10.57 -3.45
N ALA A 140 -1.45 11.45 -3.61
CA ALA A 140 -0.40 11.23 -4.62
C ALA A 140 0.51 10.04 -4.27
N ILE A 141 0.87 9.26 -5.28
CA ILE A 141 1.91 8.22 -5.16
C ILE A 141 3.27 8.91 -5.15
N ARG A 142 4.02 8.72 -4.07
CA ARG A 142 5.36 9.30 -3.89
C ARG A 142 6.21 8.35 -3.06
N ILE A 143 7.52 8.41 -3.27
CA ILE A 143 8.49 7.81 -2.35
C ILE A 143 8.33 8.50 -1.01
N TRP A 144 8.07 7.73 0.04
CA TRP A 144 7.75 8.23 1.37
C TRP A 144 8.85 7.86 2.37
N CYS A 145 9.30 8.85 3.13
CA CYS A 145 10.09 8.64 4.33
C CYS A 145 9.26 9.04 5.57
N PRO A 146 9.29 8.28 6.68
CA PRO A 146 8.60 8.69 7.92
C PRO A 146 8.99 10.08 8.44
N LYS A 147 10.19 10.57 8.08
CA LYS A 147 10.63 11.94 8.42
C LYS A 147 9.86 13.03 7.68
N ASP A 148 9.23 12.70 6.55
CA ASP A 148 8.44 13.64 5.76
C ASP A 148 7.16 14.03 6.50
N ASP A 149 6.54 13.11 7.23
CA ASP A 149 5.37 13.38 8.07
C ASP A 149 5.73 14.32 9.24
N LEU A 150 6.89 14.13 9.87
CA LEU A 150 7.39 15.02 10.91
C LEU A 150 7.66 16.43 10.37
N ARG A 151 8.21 16.54 9.16
CA ARG A 151 8.43 17.84 8.49
C ARG A 151 7.11 18.51 8.13
N ALA A 152 6.16 17.76 7.57
CA ALA A 152 4.84 18.27 7.21
C ALA A 152 4.06 18.74 8.45
N ALA A 153 4.13 17.99 9.56
CA ALA A 153 3.54 18.39 10.83
C ALA A 153 4.20 19.65 11.41
N ARG A 154 5.53 19.78 11.30
CA ARG A 154 6.27 20.96 11.78
C ARG A 154 5.98 22.22 10.95
N ASN A 155 5.77 22.08 9.65
CA ASN A 155 5.51 23.21 8.76
C ASN A 155 4.06 23.71 8.81
N ARG A 156 3.18 23.09 9.61
CA ARG A 156 1.80 23.53 9.86
C ARG A 156 1.66 24.47 11.06
N TRP A 157 2.77 24.87 11.70
CA TRP A 157 2.83 25.77 12.86
C TRP A 157 3.89 26.85 12.68
#